data_AF-A0A932U6S5-F1
#
_entry.id   AF-A0A932U6S5-F1
#
_cell.length_a   1.000
_cell.length_b   1.000
_cell.length_c   1.000
_cell.angle_alpha   90.00
_cell.angle_beta   90.00
_cell.angle_gamma   90.00
#
_symmetry.space_group_name_H-M   'P 1'
#
loop_
_entity.id
_entity.type
_entity.pdbx_description
1 polymer ?
#
loop_
_entity_poly.entity_id
_entity_poly.type
_entity_poly.pdbx_seq_one_letter_code
_entity_poly.pdbx_strand_id
1 'polypeptide(L)'
;MRQTVPAQGRRPFLSKRLRENLKGYLFILPWLIALLVFNAYPILASLFFALTDYNVLNPPTWAGLGNFQTMFSKDPLFWKAVWNTVYYSVLSVPLQLIFALALALLLNGRSWGIGIFRTIYYLPGLMPAVATALLWYVLLDPRLGLINSGLVALGLPRLGWMRSADWSKPALILIAIWSGSGVPMLIFLAGLRDIPKTLLEAATIDGATAWKRFWFVVLPLLSPTIFFNLLIGIINSFQVFTVAFIASEASASGNNIGPLNSMLMYMIHLYRNAFRYYQMGYASALALLMLIVLLLLALLLARSSSLWVYYEAGERA
;
A
#
# COMPACT_ATOMS: atom_id res chain seq x y z
N MET A 1 59.93 36.72 -45.26
CA MET A 1 59.90 36.28 -43.84
C MET A 1 58.63 36.79 -43.17
N ARG A 2 57.71 35.88 -42.81
CA ARG A 2 56.88 35.86 -41.58
C ARG A 2 55.79 34.80 -41.79
N GLN A 3 56.12 33.56 -41.44
CA GLN A 3 55.14 32.50 -41.29
C GLN A 3 54.30 32.82 -40.06
N THR A 4 53.00 33.02 -40.25
CA THR A 4 52.03 33.14 -39.16
C THR A 4 51.81 31.76 -38.56
N VAL A 5 52.32 31.55 -37.34
CA VAL A 5 52.07 30.35 -36.55
C VAL A 5 50.57 30.26 -36.25
N PRO A 6 49.86 29.16 -36.57
CA PRO A 6 48.46 29.02 -36.21
C PRO A 6 48.33 28.95 -34.69
N ALA A 7 47.46 29.80 -34.14
CA ALA A 7 47.13 29.82 -32.72
C ALA A 7 46.65 28.44 -32.28
N GLN A 8 47.37 27.83 -31.34
CA GLN A 8 46.95 26.59 -30.69
C GLN A 8 45.60 26.82 -30.00
N GLY A 9 44.53 26.34 -30.63
CA GLY A 9 43.20 26.33 -30.06
C GLY A 9 43.23 25.59 -28.71
N ARG A 10 42.89 26.30 -27.64
CA ARG A 10 42.76 25.75 -26.29
C ARG A 10 41.85 24.52 -26.35
N ARG A 11 42.42 23.33 -26.10
CA ARG A 11 41.63 22.10 -25.96
C ARG A 11 40.58 22.35 -24.87
N PRO A 12 39.28 22.08 -25.11
CA PRO A 12 38.28 22.26 -24.08
C PRO A 12 38.63 21.39 -22.87
N PHE A 13 38.62 22.00 -21.68
CA PHE A 13 39.02 21.39 -20.40
C PHE A 13 38.18 20.17 -19.99
N LEU A 14 37.05 19.94 -20.67
CA LEU A 14 36.10 18.85 -20.42
C LEU A 14 35.84 18.12 -21.73
N SER A 15 35.89 16.79 -21.70
CA SER A 15 35.56 15.96 -22.87
C SER A 15 34.11 16.23 -23.31
N LYS A 16 33.83 16.09 -24.61
CA LYS A 16 32.47 16.30 -25.17
C LYS A 16 31.41 15.47 -24.43
N ARG A 17 31.76 14.23 -24.05
CA ARG A 17 30.92 13.33 -23.25
C ARG A 17 30.63 13.88 -21.84
N LEU A 18 31.62 14.50 -21.19
CA LEU A 18 31.43 15.08 -19.86
C LEU A 18 30.52 16.31 -19.91
N ARG A 19 30.60 17.12 -20.98
CA ARG A 19 29.69 18.26 -21.21
C ARG A 19 28.26 17.81 -21.52
N GLU A 20 28.09 16.69 -22.24
CA GLU A 20 26.78 16.09 -22.49
C GLU A 20 26.16 15.52 -21.20
N ASN A 21 26.95 14.81 -20.37
CA ASN A 21 26.50 14.31 -19.07
C ASN A 21 26.13 15.43 -18.09
N LEU A 22 26.91 16.53 -18.05
CA LEU A 22 26.62 17.71 -17.23
C LEU A 22 25.25 18.33 -17.54
N LYS A 23 24.86 18.37 -18.83
CA LYS A 23 23.51 18.83 -19.21
C LYS A 23 22.44 17.89 -18.69
N GLY A 24 22.65 16.58 -18.79
CA GLY A 24 21.75 15.57 -18.22
C GLY A 24 21.59 15.73 -16.70
N TYR A 25 22.69 15.90 -15.97
CA TYR A 25 22.67 16.16 -14.54
C TYR A 25 21.95 17.45 -14.18
N LEU A 26 22.12 18.53 -14.96
CA LEU A 26 21.42 19.79 -14.73
C LEU A 26 19.89 19.65 -14.90
N PHE A 27 19.43 18.84 -15.85
CA PHE A 27 18.00 18.57 -16.04
C PHE A 27 17.39 17.76 -14.90
N ILE A 28 18.12 16.80 -14.33
CA ILE A 28 17.63 16.01 -13.19
C ILE A 28 17.87 16.68 -11.84
N LEU A 29 18.67 17.75 -11.79
CA LEU A 29 19.06 18.42 -10.54
C LEU A 29 17.85 18.86 -9.69
N PRO A 30 16.78 19.48 -10.23
CA PRO A 30 15.62 19.84 -9.41
C PRO A 30 14.94 18.63 -8.75
N TRP A 31 14.83 17.52 -9.49
CA TRP A 31 14.27 16.27 -8.96
C TRP A 31 15.20 15.64 -7.92
N LEU A 32 16.51 15.65 -8.16
CA LEU A 32 17.51 15.12 -7.23
C LEU A 32 17.51 15.90 -5.92
N ILE A 33 17.45 17.24 -5.98
CA ILE A 33 17.35 18.10 -4.79
C ILE A 33 16.08 17.75 -4.02
N ALA A 34 14.93 17.63 -4.70
CA ALA A 34 13.68 17.28 -4.03
C ALA A 34 13.74 15.89 -3.37
N LEU A 35 14.35 14.90 -4.03
CA LEU A 35 14.56 13.57 -3.47
C LEU A 35 15.46 13.63 -2.22
N LEU A 36 16.60 14.32 -2.29
CA LEU A 36 17.54 14.38 -1.18
C LEU A 36 16.96 15.14 0.02
N VAL A 37 16.32 16.28 -0.20
CA VAL A 37 15.81 17.15 0.86
C VAL A 37 14.51 16.63 1.46
N PHE A 38 13.58 16.13 0.64
CA PHE A 38 12.23 15.76 1.11
C PHE A 38 12.03 14.26 1.30
N ASN A 39 12.93 13.39 0.83
CA ASN A 39 12.85 11.94 1.06
C ASN A 39 14.06 11.41 1.83
N ALA A 40 15.27 11.58 1.32
CA ALA A 40 16.46 10.98 1.94
C ALA A 40 16.76 11.61 3.31
N TYR A 41 16.72 12.94 3.43
CA TYR A 41 16.99 13.62 4.69
C TYR A 41 15.99 13.23 5.81
N PRO A 42 14.66 13.25 5.63
CA PRO A 42 13.72 12.81 6.67
C PRO A 42 13.91 11.33 7.08
N ILE A 43 14.22 10.45 6.14
CA ILE A 43 14.51 9.03 6.44
C ILE A 43 15.77 8.92 7.33
N LEU A 44 16.85 9.60 6.95
CA LEU A 44 18.09 9.62 7.72
C LEU A 44 17.90 10.29 9.10
N ALA A 45 17.12 11.36 9.17
CA ALA A 45 16.76 12.01 10.43
C ALA A 45 15.93 11.08 11.32
N SER A 46 14.95 10.35 10.76
CA SER A 46 14.17 9.35 11.51
C SER A 46 15.06 8.20 12.02
N LEU A 47 16.05 7.76 11.24
CA LEU A 47 17.03 6.76 11.69
C LEU A 47 17.85 7.27 12.88
N PHE A 48 18.29 8.52 12.83
CA PHE A 48 19.00 9.16 13.94
C PHE A 48 18.09 9.29 15.16
N PHE A 49 16.88 9.83 15.00
CA PHE A 49 15.97 10.06 16.11
C PHE A 49 15.50 8.77 16.78
N ALA A 50 15.40 7.66 16.04
CA ALA A 50 15.09 6.35 16.60
C ALA A 50 16.06 5.90 17.70
N LEU A 51 17.30 6.42 17.69
CA LEU A 51 18.35 6.12 18.68
C LEU A 51 18.50 7.20 19.76
N THR A 52 17.61 8.19 19.77
CA THR A 52 17.63 9.31 20.72
C THR A 52 16.37 9.34 21.57
N ASP A 53 16.48 9.87 22.78
CA ASP A 53 15.33 10.38 23.51
C ASP A 53 15.07 11.80 23.03
N TYR A 54 14.02 11.93 22.22
CA TYR A 54 13.63 13.18 21.58
C TYR A 54 12.14 13.40 21.77
N ASN A 55 11.79 14.47 22.48
CA ASN A 55 10.42 14.81 22.82
C ASN A 55 9.89 16.10 22.16
N VAL A 56 10.56 16.60 21.10
CA VAL A 56 10.29 17.87 20.38
C VAL A 56 10.54 19.13 21.21
N LEU A 57 10.28 19.08 22.52
CA LEU A 57 10.41 20.20 23.44
C LEU A 57 11.87 20.41 23.89
N ASN A 58 12.65 19.33 23.96
CA ASN A 58 14.05 19.36 24.35
C ASN A 58 14.94 18.87 23.20
N PRO A 59 16.21 19.30 23.15
CA PRO A 59 17.18 18.76 22.21
C PRO A 59 17.30 17.23 22.33
N PRO A 60 17.49 16.50 21.21
CA PRO A 60 17.62 15.05 21.23
C PRO A 60 18.85 14.62 22.03
N THR A 61 18.67 13.69 22.97
CA THR A 61 19.76 13.08 23.73
C THR A 61 20.00 11.65 23.29
N TRP A 62 21.26 11.19 23.25
CA TRP A 62 21.57 9.83 22.80
C TRP A 62 21.04 8.79 23.80
N ALA A 63 20.12 7.92 23.34
CA ALA A 63 19.50 6.88 24.15
C ALA A 63 19.85 5.46 23.68
N GLY A 64 20.65 5.34 22.61
CA GLY A 64 21.01 4.06 22.00
C GLY A 64 19.78 3.26 21.59
N LEU A 65 19.67 2.01 22.06
CA LEU A 65 18.53 1.13 21.76
C LEU A 65 17.36 1.24 22.75
N GLY A 66 17.34 2.25 23.62
CA GLY A 66 16.32 2.40 24.68
C GLY A 66 14.88 2.44 24.17
N ASN A 67 14.64 3.05 23.00
CA ASN A 67 13.33 3.08 22.36
C ASN A 67 12.86 1.67 21.94
N PHE A 68 13.76 0.84 21.41
CA PHE A 68 13.45 -0.54 21.02
C PHE A 68 13.18 -1.44 22.23
N GLN A 69 13.94 -1.28 23.31
CA GLN A 69 13.67 -2.01 24.56
C GLN A 69 12.29 -1.64 25.12
N THR A 70 11.94 -0.35 25.09
CA THR A 70 10.61 0.13 25.51
C THR A 70 9.51 -0.47 24.63
N MET A 71 9.74 -0.51 23.31
CA MET A 71 8.82 -1.07 22.33
C MET A 71 8.46 -2.53 22.61
N PHE A 72 9.47 -3.39 22.79
CA PHE A 72 9.24 -4.83 22.90
C PHE A 72 8.87 -5.29 24.32
N SER A 73 9.27 -4.55 25.36
CA SER A 73 9.14 -5.01 26.76
C SER A 73 8.23 -4.16 27.63
N LYS A 74 8.03 -2.88 27.33
CA LYS A 74 7.32 -1.95 28.22
C LYS A 74 6.01 -1.41 27.65
N ASP A 75 5.87 -1.34 26.34
CA ASP A 75 4.66 -0.84 25.69
C ASP A 75 3.57 -1.93 25.59
N PRO A 76 2.47 -1.83 26.37
CA PRO A 76 1.42 -2.84 26.35
C PRO A 76 0.55 -2.79 25.08
N LEU A 77 0.61 -1.71 24.30
CA LEU A 77 -0.20 -1.52 23.10
C LEU A 77 0.55 -1.92 21.82
N PHE A 78 1.88 -2.01 21.87
CA PHE A 78 2.72 -2.33 20.71
C PHE A 78 2.27 -3.63 20.01
N TRP A 79 2.24 -4.74 20.72
CA TRP A 79 1.86 -6.04 20.13
C TRP A 79 0.40 -6.08 19.68
N LYS A 80 -0.47 -5.31 20.33
CA LYS A 80 -1.86 -5.16 19.91
C LYS A 80 -1.96 -4.44 18.57
N ALA A 81 -1.18 -3.37 18.38
CA ALA A 81 -1.13 -2.65 17.12
C ALA A 81 -0.54 -3.51 15.99
N VAL A 82 0.53 -4.27 16.28
CA VAL A 82 1.10 -5.25 15.35
C VAL A 82 0.05 -6.29 14.95
N TRP A 83 -0.61 -6.92 15.93
CA TRP A 83 -1.60 -7.96 15.66
C TRP A 83 -2.78 -7.44 14.84
N ASN A 84 -3.33 -6.27 15.18
CA ASN A 84 -4.43 -5.68 14.42
C ASN A 84 -4.04 -5.42 12.96
N THR A 85 -2.82 -4.91 12.75
CA THR A 85 -2.30 -4.60 11.40
C THR A 85 -2.05 -5.87 10.60
N VAL A 86 -1.45 -6.89 11.21
CA VAL A 86 -1.22 -8.19 10.55
C VAL A 86 -2.54 -8.89 10.24
N TYR A 87 -3.47 -8.95 11.19
CA TYR A 87 -4.82 -9.50 10.99
C TYR A 87 -5.54 -8.80 9.83
N TYR A 88 -5.51 -7.47 9.84
CA TYR A 88 -6.09 -6.66 8.77
C TYR A 88 -5.42 -6.95 7.43
N SER A 89 -4.09 -6.99 7.37
CA SER A 89 -3.34 -7.17 6.12
C SER A 89 -3.53 -8.57 5.52
N VAL A 90 -3.43 -9.61 6.34
CA VAL A 90 -3.58 -11.02 5.91
C VAL A 90 -4.98 -11.31 5.36
N LEU A 91 -6.01 -10.62 5.84
CA LEU A 91 -7.38 -10.81 5.35
C LEU A 91 -7.74 -9.83 4.23
N SER A 92 -7.46 -8.54 4.40
CA SER A 92 -7.88 -7.52 3.43
C SER A 92 -7.18 -7.68 2.08
N VAL A 93 -5.88 -7.99 2.06
CA VAL A 93 -5.12 -8.06 0.81
C VAL A 93 -5.61 -9.20 -0.08
N PRO A 94 -5.69 -10.47 0.37
CA PRO A 94 -6.19 -11.54 -0.49
C PRO A 94 -7.64 -11.33 -0.92
N LEU A 95 -8.51 -10.87 -0.02
CA LEU A 95 -9.92 -10.60 -0.36
C LEU A 95 -10.05 -9.49 -1.41
N GLN A 96 -9.26 -8.43 -1.29
CA GLN A 96 -9.21 -7.35 -2.28
C GLN A 96 -8.69 -7.84 -3.63
N LEU A 97 -7.65 -8.67 -3.66
CA LEU A 97 -7.13 -9.25 -4.91
C LEU A 97 -8.15 -10.16 -5.58
N ILE A 98 -8.80 -11.05 -4.82
CA ILE A 98 -9.84 -11.96 -5.32
C ILE A 98 -11.00 -11.14 -5.89
N PHE A 99 -11.46 -10.14 -5.15
CA PHE A 99 -12.57 -9.28 -5.59
C PHE A 99 -12.20 -8.47 -6.83
N ALA A 100 -11.02 -7.89 -6.87
CA ALA A 100 -10.51 -7.15 -8.02
C ALA A 100 -10.35 -8.03 -9.27
N LEU A 101 -9.82 -9.25 -9.12
CA LEU A 101 -9.70 -10.21 -10.22
C LEU A 101 -11.07 -10.67 -10.72
N ALA A 102 -12.01 -10.95 -9.81
CA ALA A 102 -13.38 -11.32 -10.18
C ALA A 102 -14.07 -10.21 -11.00
N LEU A 103 -13.94 -8.95 -10.57
CA LEU A 103 -14.43 -7.81 -11.34
C LEU A 103 -13.71 -7.67 -12.68
N ALA A 104 -12.40 -7.86 -12.72
CA ALA A 104 -11.63 -7.79 -13.97
C ALA A 104 -12.08 -8.86 -14.97
N LEU A 105 -12.30 -10.09 -14.52
CA LEU A 105 -12.83 -11.19 -15.36
C LEU A 105 -14.22 -10.86 -15.91
N LEU A 106 -15.12 -10.32 -15.05
CA LEU A 106 -16.46 -9.88 -15.47
C LEU A 106 -16.39 -8.80 -16.56
N LEU A 107 -15.41 -7.89 -16.46
CA LEU A 107 -15.23 -6.75 -17.37
C LEU A 107 -14.29 -7.04 -18.55
N ASN A 108 -13.77 -8.26 -18.68
CA ASN A 108 -12.88 -8.67 -19.76
C ASN A 108 -13.61 -9.01 -21.08
N GLY A 109 -14.92 -8.79 -21.16
CA GLY A 109 -15.72 -9.03 -22.36
C GLY A 109 -15.65 -7.90 -23.40
N ARG A 110 -16.33 -8.09 -24.53
CA ARG A 110 -16.71 -7.04 -25.48
C ARG A 110 -18.21 -6.78 -25.34
N SER A 111 -18.60 -6.02 -24.32
CA SER A 111 -20.00 -5.57 -24.15
C SER A 111 -20.11 -4.06 -24.26
N TRP A 112 -21.23 -3.62 -24.83
CA TRP A 112 -21.65 -2.23 -24.79
C TRP A 112 -21.90 -1.85 -23.32
N GLY A 113 -21.25 -0.77 -22.84
CA GLY A 113 -21.37 -0.33 -21.44
C GLY A 113 -20.17 -0.60 -20.52
N ILE A 114 -19.12 -1.30 -20.97
CA ILE A 114 -17.91 -1.57 -20.16
C ILE A 114 -17.28 -0.30 -19.58
N GLY A 115 -17.29 0.81 -20.32
CA GLY A 115 -16.77 2.09 -19.84
C GLY A 115 -17.49 2.56 -18.56
N ILE A 116 -18.83 2.50 -18.55
CA ILE A 116 -19.65 2.90 -17.40
C ILE A 116 -19.36 1.99 -16.20
N PHE A 117 -19.32 0.67 -16.40
CA PHE A 117 -19.01 -0.26 -15.31
C PHE A 117 -17.62 -0.03 -14.72
N ARG A 118 -16.59 0.22 -15.56
CA ARG A 118 -15.26 0.57 -15.07
C ARG A 118 -15.27 1.83 -14.24
N THR A 119 -15.99 2.86 -14.68
CA THR A 119 -16.11 4.10 -13.92
C THR A 119 -16.76 3.85 -12.57
N ILE A 120 -17.88 3.11 -12.50
CA ILE A 120 -18.58 2.82 -11.25
C ILE A 120 -17.69 2.08 -10.24
N TYR A 121 -16.95 1.04 -10.68
CA TYR A 121 -16.10 0.26 -9.78
C TYR A 121 -14.75 0.92 -9.47
N TYR A 122 -14.30 1.84 -10.32
CA TYR A 122 -13.09 2.63 -10.07
C TYR A 122 -13.35 3.82 -9.14
N LEU A 123 -14.55 4.41 -9.20
CA LEU A 123 -14.93 5.62 -8.48
C LEU A 123 -14.69 5.54 -6.95
N PRO A 124 -14.99 4.43 -6.24
CA PRO A 124 -14.67 4.30 -4.83
C PRO A 124 -13.20 4.54 -4.48
N GLY A 125 -12.28 4.12 -5.36
CA GLY A 125 -10.83 4.31 -5.16
C GLY A 125 -10.34 5.73 -5.43
N LEU A 126 -11.16 6.56 -6.08
CA LEU A 126 -10.90 7.98 -6.27
C LEU A 126 -11.46 8.85 -5.14
N MET A 127 -12.34 8.30 -4.30
CA MET A 127 -12.94 9.07 -3.23
C MET A 127 -11.89 9.45 -2.17
N PRO A 128 -11.89 10.70 -1.67
CA PRO A 128 -11.01 11.09 -0.57
C PRO A 128 -11.21 10.16 0.63
N ALA A 129 -10.12 9.69 1.23
CA ALA A 129 -10.17 8.70 2.32
C ALA A 129 -11.03 9.18 3.51
N VAL A 130 -11.04 10.48 3.79
CA VAL A 130 -11.89 11.11 4.81
C VAL A 130 -13.38 10.96 4.48
N ALA A 131 -13.77 11.28 3.23
CA ALA A 131 -15.15 11.15 2.78
C ALA A 131 -15.61 9.69 2.80
N THR A 132 -14.76 8.77 2.37
CA THR A 132 -14.99 7.32 2.46
C THR A 132 -15.24 6.88 3.91
N ALA A 133 -14.41 7.33 4.85
CA ALA A 133 -14.56 6.98 6.26
C ALA A 133 -15.89 7.50 6.85
N LEU A 134 -16.26 8.75 6.56
CA LEU A 134 -17.51 9.34 7.05
C LEU A 134 -18.75 8.68 6.44
N LEU A 135 -18.73 8.39 5.14
CA LEU A 135 -19.80 7.68 4.45
C LEU A 135 -20.05 6.32 5.12
N TRP A 136 -18.98 5.54 5.29
CA TRP A 136 -19.10 4.21 5.88
C TRP A 136 -19.43 4.23 7.36
N TYR A 137 -19.01 5.25 8.12
CA TYR A 137 -19.43 5.43 9.51
C TYR A 137 -20.96 5.57 9.62
N VAL A 138 -21.59 6.34 8.72
CA VAL A 138 -23.05 6.49 8.68
C VAL A 138 -23.73 5.21 8.21
N LEU A 139 -23.25 4.59 7.13
CA LEU A 139 -23.85 3.36 6.58
C LEU A 139 -23.80 2.18 7.55
N LEU A 140 -22.74 2.10 8.36
CA LEU A 140 -22.50 1.04 9.34
C LEU A 140 -23.04 1.38 10.74
N ASP A 141 -23.78 2.47 10.92
CA ASP A 141 -24.36 2.79 12.22
C ASP A 141 -25.30 1.66 12.71
N PRO A 142 -25.17 1.18 13.96
CA PRO A 142 -25.99 0.09 14.49
C PRO A 142 -27.49 0.38 14.58
N ARG A 143 -27.88 1.66 14.63
CA ARG A 143 -29.27 2.07 14.88
C ARG A 143 -29.98 2.50 13.60
N LEU A 144 -29.31 3.33 12.80
CA LEU A 144 -29.89 4.00 11.63
C LEU A 144 -29.21 3.62 10.29
N GLY A 145 -28.13 2.84 10.32
CA GLY A 145 -27.35 2.50 9.14
C GLY A 145 -28.09 1.57 8.18
N LEU A 146 -28.01 1.88 6.87
CA LEU A 146 -28.67 1.10 5.81
C LEU A 146 -28.24 -0.37 5.80
N ILE A 147 -27.00 -0.66 6.18
CA ILE A 147 -26.47 -2.03 6.20
C ILE A 147 -27.18 -2.85 7.27
N ASN A 148 -27.36 -2.29 8.48
CA ASN A 148 -28.09 -2.97 9.54
C ASN A 148 -29.59 -3.08 9.25
N SER A 149 -30.18 -2.08 8.59
CA SER A 149 -31.57 -2.17 8.12
C SER A 149 -31.76 -3.35 7.15
N GLY A 150 -30.82 -3.57 6.23
CA GLY A 150 -30.80 -4.73 5.35
C GLY A 150 -30.63 -6.06 6.10
N LEU A 151 -29.72 -6.13 7.07
CA LEU A 151 -29.55 -7.33 7.91
C LEU A 151 -30.85 -7.71 8.63
N VAL A 152 -31.51 -6.73 9.26
CA VAL A 152 -32.78 -6.96 9.97
C VAL A 152 -33.88 -7.40 9.01
N ALA A 153 -33.96 -6.83 7.81
CA ALA A 153 -34.93 -7.25 6.79
C ALA A 153 -34.72 -8.71 6.34
N LEU A 154 -33.49 -9.22 6.42
CA LEU A 154 -33.14 -10.62 6.15
C LEU A 154 -33.28 -11.53 7.39
N GLY A 155 -33.78 -11.01 8.52
CA GLY A 155 -33.92 -11.74 9.79
C GLY A 155 -32.62 -11.91 10.59
N LEU A 156 -31.55 -11.20 10.23
CA LEU A 156 -30.26 -11.25 10.92
C LEU A 156 -30.17 -10.20 12.05
N PRO A 157 -29.39 -10.45 13.12
CA PRO A 157 -29.21 -9.49 14.20
C PRO A 157 -28.42 -8.25 13.73
N ARG A 158 -28.67 -7.12 14.39
CA ARG A 158 -27.90 -5.89 14.18
C ARG A 158 -26.46 -6.08 14.65
N LEU A 159 -25.50 -5.67 13.84
CA LEU A 159 -24.09 -5.77 14.14
C LEU A 159 -23.54 -4.41 14.60
N GLY A 160 -22.73 -4.47 15.65
CA GLY A 160 -21.99 -3.31 16.17
C GLY A 160 -20.75 -3.02 15.34
N TRP A 161 -20.89 -2.83 14.02
CA TRP A 161 -19.78 -2.75 13.06
C TRP A 161 -18.57 -1.96 13.54
N MET A 162 -18.76 -0.71 13.96
CA MET A 162 -17.66 0.12 14.49
C MET A 162 -17.66 0.24 16.02
N ARG A 163 -18.67 -0.31 16.69
CA ARG A 163 -18.90 -0.20 18.14
C ARG A 163 -18.63 -1.50 18.92
N SER A 164 -18.25 -2.58 18.25
CA SER A 164 -17.82 -3.86 18.84
C SER A 164 -16.37 -4.16 18.46
N ALA A 165 -15.63 -4.80 19.38
CA ALA A 165 -14.25 -5.23 19.15
C ALA A 165 -14.15 -6.36 18.13
N ASP A 166 -15.21 -7.15 17.97
CA ASP A 166 -15.25 -8.30 17.06
C ASP A 166 -15.52 -7.86 15.62
N TRP A 167 -16.33 -6.80 15.44
CA TRP A 167 -16.80 -6.35 14.14
C TRP A 167 -16.03 -5.15 13.57
N SER A 168 -15.27 -4.43 14.39
CA SER A 168 -14.51 -3.24 13.97
C SER A 168 -13.49 -3.53 12.86
N LYS A 169 -12.72 -4.62 12.99
CA LYS A 169 -11.74 -5.02 11.96
C LYS A 169 -12.43 -5.55 10.69
N PRO A 170 -13.42 -6.45 10.76
CA PRO A 170 -14.23 -6.83 9.60
C PRO A 170 -14.84 -5.62 8.86
N ALA A 171 -15.33 -4.62 9.60
CA ALA A 171 -15.84 -3.38 9.01
C ALA A 171 -14.75 -2.63 8.22
N LEU A 172 -13.56 -2.47 8.80
CA LEU A 172 -12.44 -1.84 8.09
C LEU A 172 -12.00 -2.63 6.84
N ILE A 173 -12.02 -3.97 6.91
CA ILE A 173 -11.71 -4.85 5.77
C ILE A 173 -12.75 -4.67 4.66
N LEU A 174 -14.05 -4.62 5.01
CA LEU A 174 -15.13 -4.38 4.04
C LEU A 174 -14.94 -3.04 3.31
N ILE A 175 -14.63 -1.98 4.04
CA ILE A 175 -14.36 -0.66 3.47
C ILE A 175 -13.15 -0.71 2.54
N ALA A 176 -12.10 -1.45 2.92
CA ALA A 176 -10.88 -1.61 2.13
C ALA A 176 -11.10 -2.38 0.83
N ILE A 177 -11.93 -3.42 0.84
CA ILE A 177 -12.31 -4.14 -0.38
C ILE A 177 -13.10 -3.20 -1.29
N TRP A 178 -14.08 -2.48 -0.75
CA TRP A 178 -14.90 -1.57 -1.56
C TRP A 178 -14.11 -0.41 -2.18
N SER A 179 -13.28 0.27 -1.38
CA SER A 179 -12.52 1.45 -1.84
C SER A 179 -11.24 1.10 -2.59
N GLY A 180 -10.54 0.03 -2.20
CA GLY A 180 -9.20 -0.25 -2.72
C GLY A 180 -9.13 -1.25 -3.88
N SER A 181 -10.25 -1.87 -4.30
CA SER A 181 -10.23 -2.85 -5.40
C SER A 181 -10.22 -2.25 -6.80
N GLY A 182 -10.56 -0.96 -6.96
CA GLY A 182 -10.70 -0.33 -8.27
C GLY A 182 -9.41 -0.28 -9.10
N VAL A 183 -8.30 0.16 -8.48
CA VAL A 183 -6.98 0.21 -9.15
C VAL A 183 -6.45 -1.20 -9.48
N PRO A 184 -6.40 -2.16 -8.52
CA PRO A 184 -5.99 -3.53 -8.81
C PRO A 184 -6.84 -4.19 -9.90
N MET A 185 -8.15 -3.92 -9.95
CA MET A 185 -9.04 -4.42 -11.00
C MET A 185 -8.61 -3.94 -12.38
N LEU A 186 -8.28 -2.65 -12.54
CA LEU A 186 -7.80 -2.11 -13.82
C LEU A 186 -6.46 -2.72 -14.24
N ILE A 187 -5.57 -2.95 -13.27
CA ILE A 187 -4.28 -3.60 -13.49
C ILE A 187 -4.48 -5.07 -13.93
N PHE A 188 -5.36 -5.82 -13.26
CA PHE A 188 -5.73 -7.17 -13.69
C PHE A 188 -6.39 -7.18 -15.07
N LEU A 189 -7.23 -6.20 -15.37
CA LEU A 189 -7.89 -6.09 -16.65
C LEU A 189 -6.91 -5.77 -17.79
N ALA A 190 -5.86 -4.99 -17.53
CA ALA A 190 -4.76 -4.78 -18.46
C ALA A 190 -4.00 -6.11 -18.69
N GLY A 191 -3.58 -6.79 -17.62
CA GLY A 191 -2.90 -8.09 -17.74
C GLY A 191 -3.74 -9.15 -18.45
N LEU A 192 -5.06 -9.18 -18.22
CA LEU A 192 -5.98 -10.08 -18.91
C LEU A 192 -6.07 -9.82 -20.42
N ARG A 193 -5.84 -8.58 -20.85
CA ARG A 193 -5.88 -8.17 -22.26
C ARG A 193 -4.55 -8.39 -22.98
N ASP A 194 -3.46 -8.41 -22.23
CA ASP A 194 -2.12 -8.68 -22.74
C ASP A 194 -1.92 -10.17 -23.07
N ILE A 195 -2.72 -11.07 -22.48
CA ILE A 195 -2.67 -12.51 -22.78
C ILE A 195 -2.97 -12.75 -24.28
N PRO A 196 -2.05 -13.38 -25.04
CA PRO A 196 -2.26 -13.68 -26.45
C PRO A 196 -3.50 -14.55 -26.68
N LYS A 197 -4.39 -14.09 -27.57
CA LYS A 197 -5.61 -14.84 -27.94
C LYS A 197 -5.30 -16.21 -28.53
N THR A 198 -4.17 -16.34 -29.22
CA THR A 198 -3.70 -17.59 -29.82
C THR A 198 -3.53 -18.70 -28.79
N LEU A 199 -3.04 -18.38 -27.58
CA LEU A 199 -2.92 -19.37 -26.48
C LEU A 199 -4.28 -19.82 -25.96
N LEU A 200 -5.24 -18.90 -25.88
CA LEU A 200 -6.61 -19.22 -25.45
C LEU A 200 -7.36 -20.05 -26.49
N GLU A 201 -7.15 -19.77 -27.78
CA GLU A 201 -7.71 -20.52 -28.91
C GLU A 201 -7.11 -21.93 -28.99
N ALA A 202 -5.79 -22.06 -28.88
CA ALA A 202 -5.10 -23.35 -28.83
C ALA A 202 -5.63 -24.23 -27.68
N ALA A 203 -5.73 -23.69 -26.47
CA ALA A 203 -6.30 -24.42 -25.34
C ALA A 203 -7.76 -24.85 -25.58
N THR A 204 -8.53 -24.08 -26.37
CA THR A 204 -9.90 -24.43 -26.73
C THR A 204 -9.95 -25.58 -27.73
N ILE A 205 -9.02 -25.62 -28.69
CA ILE A 205 -8.86 -26.72 -29.66
C ILE A 205 -8.47 -28.02 -28.92
N ASP A 206 -7.63 -27.92 -27.89
CA ASP A 206 -7.24 -29.04 -27.02
C ASP A 206 -8.35 -29.51 -26.05
N GLY A 207 -9.56 -28.95 -26.16
CA GLY A 207 -10.72 -29.33 -25.35
C GLY A 207 -10.72 -28.78 -23.91
N ALA A 208 -9.92 -27.75 -23.62
CA ALA A 208 -9.93 -27.13 -22.30
C ALA A 208 -11.22 -26.34 -22.06
N THR A 209 -11.96 -26.72 -21.01
CA THR A 209 -13.14 -25.97 -20.54
C THR A 209 -12.75 -24.60 -19.99
N ALA A 210 -13.71 -23.68 -19.83
CA ALA A 210 -13.43 -22.35 -19.26
C ALA A 210 -12.72 -22.40 -17.89
N TRP A 211 -13.09 -23.35 -17.04
CA TRP A 211 -12.44 -23.58 -15.75
C TRP A 211 -10.99 -24.03 -15.91
N LYS A 212 -10.73 -25.00 -16.80
CA LYS A 212 -9.36 -25.45 -17.09
C LYS A 212 -8.51 -24.32 -17.68
N ARG A 213 -9.04 -23.56 -18.64
CA ARG A 213 -8.36 -22.40 -19.23
C ARG A 213 -8.02 -21.34 -18.17
N PHE A 214 -8.92 -21.09 -17.22
CA PHE A 214 -8.64 -20.14 -16.14
C PHE A 214 -7.46 -20.60 -15.27
N TRP A 215 -7.50 -21.80 -14.72
CA TRP A 215 -6.48 -22.27 -13.77
C TRP A 215 -5.14 -22.60 -14.41
N PHE A 216 -5.14 -23.11 -15.64
CA PHE A 216 -3.93 -23.63 -16.29
C PHE A 216 -3.32 -22.69 -17.33
N VAL A 217 -4.05 -21.66 -17.80
CA VAL A 217 -3.53 -20.72 -18.81
C VAL A 217 -3.59 -19.28 -18.28
N VAL A 218 -4.78 -18.80 -17.92
CA VAL A 218 -4.97 -17.39 -17.53
C VAL A 218 -4.27 -17.07 -16.21
N LEU A 219 -4.49 -17.85 -15.17
CA LEU A 219 -3.94 -17.57 -13.84
C LEU A 219 -2.40 -17.62 -13.82
N PRO A 220 -1.72 -18.60 -14.46
CA PRO A 220 -0.27 -18.59 -14.58
C PRO A 220 0.26 -17.37 -15.36
N LEU A 221 -0.36 -17.00 -16.49
CA LEU A 221 0.07 -15.83 -17.28
C LEU A 221 -0.21 -14.50 -16.56
N LEU A 222 -1.19 -14.45 -15.66
CA LEU A 222 -1.45 -13.29 -14.81
C LEU A 222 -0.51 -13.19 -13.60
N SER A 223 0.32 -14.18 -13.32
CA SER A 223 1.16 -14.22 -12.12
C SER A 223 2.04 -12.97 -11.91
N PRO A 224 2.62 -12.29 -12.93
CA PRO A 224 3.35 -11.03 -12.70
C PRO A 224 2.45 -9.90 -12.22
N THR A 225 1.21 -9.88 -12.71
CA THR A 225 0.19 -8.90 -12.34
C THR A 225 -0.32 -9.15 -10.91
N ILE A 226 -0.50 -10.43 -10.55
CA ILE A 226 -0.84 -10.86 -9.18
C ILE A 226 0.28 -10.45 -8.22
N PHE A 227 1.54 -10.71 -8.57
CA PHE A 227 2.71 -10.33 -7.78
C PHE A 227 2.76 -8.83 -7.51
N PHE A 228 2.62 -8.01 -8.56
CA PHE A 228 2.63 -6.56 -8.42
C PHE A 228 1.52 -6.07 -7.49
N ASN A 229 0.27 -6.49 -7.74
CA ASN A 229 -0.87 -6.09 -6.91
C ASN A 229 -0.74 -6.60 -5.46
N LEU A 230 -0.19 -7.79 -5.24
CA LEU A 230 0.06 -8.35 -3.92
C LEU A 230 1.11 -7.53 -3.16
N LEU A 231 2.23 -7.20 -3.80
CA LEU A 231 3.30 -6.40 -3.21
C LEU A 231 2.78 -5.02 -2.77
N ILE A 232 2.10 -4.32 -3.68
CA ILE A 232 1.52 -3.01 -3.40
C ILE A 232 0.41 -3.10 -2.34
N GLY A 233 -0.42 -4.15 -2.39
CA GLY A 233 -1.45 -4.42 -1.38
C GLY A 233 -0.88 -4.62 0.03
N ILE A 234 0.21 -5.38 0.16
CA ILE A 234 0.91 -5.57 1.45
C ILE A 234 1.43 -4.23 1.96
N ILE A 235 2.12 -3.44 1.13
CA ILE A 235 2.66 -2.14 1.55
C ILE A 235 1.53 -1.22 2.04
N ASN A 236 0.44 -1.12 1.27
CA ASN A 236 -0.69 -0.25 1.61
C ASN A 236 -1.45 -0.71 2.85
N SER A 237 -1.63 -2.03 3.04
CA SER A 237 -2.38 -2.57 4.18
C SER A 237 -1.69 -2.30 5.53
N PHE A 238 -0.35 -2.30 5.55
CA PHE A 238 0.42 -1.92 6.73
C PHE A 238 0.34 -0.41 7.01
N GLN A 239 0.19 0.41 5.96
CA GLN A 239 0.09 1.87 6.06
C GLN A 239 -1.34 2.39 6.33
N VAL A 240 -2.30 1.52 6.64
CA VAL A 240 -3.68 1.92 6.89
C VAL A 240 -3.76 2.88 8.08
N PHE A 241 -4.25 4.09 7.81
CA PHE A 241 -4.35 5.16 8.81
C PHE A 241 -5.71 5.85 8.75
N THR A 242 -5.98 6.63 7.71
CA THR A 242 -7.07 7.62 7.68
C THR A 242 -8.45 7.03 8.00
N VAL A 243 -8.83 5.94 7.33
CA VAL A 243 -10.13 5.31 7.54
C VAL A 243 -10.25 4.74 8.95
N ALA A 244 -9.22 4.02 9.42
CA ALA A 244 -9.20 3.45 10.75
C ALA A 244 -9.19 4.53 11.83
N PHE A 245 -8.44 5.62 11.64
CA PHE A 245 -8.34 6.73 12.58
C PHE A 245 -9.69 7.45 12.74
N ILE A 246 -10.32 7.86 11.63
CA ILE A 246 -11.62 8.55 11.67
C ILE A 246 -12.71 7.64 12.24
N ALA A 247 -12.79 6.39 11.79
CA ALA A 247 -13.76 5.41 12.31
C ALA A 247 -13.58 5.19 13.82
N SER A 248 -12.33 5.14 14.27
CA SER A 248 -11.99 4.95 15.68
C SER A 248 -12.33 6.15 16.54
N GLU A 249 -12.08 7.38 16.08
CA GLU A 249 -12.43 8.62 16.79
C GLU A 249 -13.95 8.76 16.90
N ALA A 250 -14.68 8.44 15.82
CA ALA A 250 -16.13 8.48 15.80
C ALA A 250 -16.79 7.42 16.73
N SER A 251 -16.08 6.34 17.02
CA SER A 251 -16.53 5.24 17.90
C SER A 251 -15.78 5.21 19.24
N ALA A 252 -14.95 6.22 19.52
CA ALA A 252 -14.05 6.21 20.67
C ALA A 252 -14.83 6.34 21.97
N SER A 253 -14.39 5.59 22.98
CA SER A 253 -14.76 5.80 24.37
C SER A 253 -13.48 6.00 25.17
N GLY A 254 -13.27 7.22 25.64
CA GLY A 254 -12.04 7.63 26.32
C GLY A 254 -10.81 7.69 25.39
N ASN A 255 -9.68 7.14 25.86
CA ASN A 255 -8.39 7.18 25.14
C ASN A 255 -8.15 5.98 24.21
N ASN A 256 -9.15 5.12 24.00
CA ASN A 256 -9.03 3.91 23.19
C ASN A 256 -9.30 4.18 21.71
N ILE A 257 -8.58 3.48 20.83
CA ILE A 257 -8.78 3.52 19.36
C ILE A 257 -9.80 2.45 18.97
N GLY A 258 -11.06 2.85 18.97
CA GLY A 258 -12.20 1.95 18.84
C GLY A 258 -12.38 1.05 20.07
N PRO A 259 -13.39 0.16 20.05
CA PRO A 259 -13.70 -0.73 21.17
C PRO A 259 -12.51 -1.61 21.53
N LEU A 260 -12.06 -1.56 22.78
CA LEU A 260 -10.90 -2.30 23.29
C LEU A 260 -9.65 -2.17 22.40
N ASN A 261 -9.36 -1.00 21.81
CA ASN A 261 -8.20 -0.81 20.90
C ASN A 261 -8.19 -1.77 19.69
N SER A 262 -9.35 -2.26 19.25
CA SER A 262 -9.48 -3.16 18.10
C SER A 262 -9.16 -2.50 16.76
N MET A 263 -9.23 -1.18 16.69
CA MET A 263 -8.87 -0.38 15.51
C MET A 263 -7.49 0.27 15.64
N LEU A 264 -6.74 -0.02 16.72
CA LEU A 264 -5.38 0.49 16.89
C LEU A 264 -4.47 -0.19 15.87
N MET A 265 -4.28 0.44 14.72
CA MET A 265 -3.33 0.02 13.68
C MET A 265 -1.94 0.57 13.99
N TYR A 266 -0.91 -0.06 13.43
CA TYR A 266 0.48 0.31 13.69
C TYR A 266 0.76 1.79 13.38
N MET A 267 0.28 2.28 12.24
CA MET A 267 0.43 3.69 11.87
C MET A 267 -0.31 4.64 12.82
N ILE A 268 -1.45 4.24 13.39
CA ILE A 268 -2.16 5.04 14.39
C ILE A 268 -1.35 5.09 15.70
N HIS A 269 -0.76 3.96 16.10
CA HIS A 269 0.10 3.91 17.28
C HIS A 269 1.32 4.81 17.13
N LEU A 270 2.00 4.74 15.98
CA LEU A 270 3.10 5.64 15.62
C LEU A 270 2.66 7.11 15.68
N TYR A 271 1.54 7.45 15.02
CA TYR A 271 1.00 8.81 14.99
C TYR A 271 0.71 9.36 16.40
N ARG A 272 0.09 8.56 17.28
CA ARG A 272 -0.17 8.99 18.66
C ARG A 272 1.13 9.28 19.41
N ASN A 273 2.12 8.41 19.29
CA ASN A 273 3.41 8.62 19.95
C ASN A 273 4.11 9.88 19.43
N ALA A 274 4.12 10.10 18.11
CA ALA A 274 4.74 11.27 17.50
C ALA A 274 4.03 12.59 17.85
N PHE A 275 2.71 12.64 17.67
CA PHE A 275 1.97 13.91 17.62
C PHE A 275 1.06 14.16 18.82
N ARG A 276 0.66 13.11 19.55
CA ARG A 276 -0.19 13.25 20.76
C ARG A 276 0.62 13.18 22.05
N TYR A 277 1.63 12.31 22.07
CA TYR A 277 2.53 12.13 23.22
C TYR A 277 3.88 12.82 23.05
N TYR A 278 4.14 13.39 21.88
CA TYR A 278 5.39 14.08 21.54
C TYR A 278 6.65 13.22 21.72
N GLN A 279 6.54 11.89 21.76
CA GLN A 279 7.66 10.96 21.87
C GLN A 279 8.24 10.66 20.49
N MET A 280 8.85 11.66 19.85
CA MET A 280 9.38 11.56 18.49
C MET A 280 10.49 10.51 18.35
N GLY A 281 11.36 10.36 19.35
CA GLY A 281 12.38 9.30 19.32
C GLY A 281 11.77 7.90 19.26
N TYR A 282 10.77 7.65 20.13
CA TYR A 282 10.04 6.39 20.14
C TYR A 282 9.22 6.17 18.86
N ALA A 283 8.53 7.19 18.36
CA ALA A 283 7.78 7.09 17.11
C ALA A 283 8.70 6.85 15.89
N SER A 284 9.91 7.42 15.89
CA SER A 284 10.92 7.17 14.87
C SER A 284 11.44 5.73 14.93
N ALA A 285 11.56 5.14 16.12
CA ALA A 285 11.87 3.73 16.27
C ALA A 285 10.75 2.82 15.74
N LEU A 286 9.48 3.16 15.97
CA LEU A 286 8.34 2.46 15.37
C LEU A 286 8.39 2.56 13.83
N ALA A 287 8.62 3.75 13.28
CA ALA A 287 8.77 3.94 11.83
C ALA A 287 9.89 3.06 11.24
N LEU A 288 11.04 3.02 11.91
CA LEU A 288 12.18 2.22 11.47
C LEU A 288 11.87 0.71 11.48
N LEU A 289 11.26 0.20 12.56
CA LEU A 289 10.88 -1.20 12.60
C LEU A 289 9.90 -1.55 11.48
N MET A 290 8.91 -0.69 11.23
CA MET A 290 7.95 -0.89 10.16
C MET A 290 8.62 -0.90 8.77
N LEU A 291 9.57 0.01 8.53
CA LEU A 291 10.37 0.02 7.31
C LEU A 291 11.13 -1.29 7.12
N ILE A 292 11.80 -1.79 8.16
CA ILE A 292 12.53 -3.06 8.11
C ILE A 292 11.58 -4.22 7.82
N VAL A 293 10.43 -4.28 8.50
CA VAL A 293 9.43 -5.34 8.28
C VAL A 293 8.90 -5.30 6.85
N LEU A 294 8.54 -4.13 6.33
CA LEU A 294 8.07 -3.99 4.95
C LEU A 294 9.14 -4.34 3.93
N LEU A 295 10.40 -3.94 4.17
CA LEU A 295 11.52 -4.30 3.31
C LEU A 295 11.75 -5.81 3.30
N LEU A 296 11.72 -6.46 4.48
CA LEU A 296 11.85 -7.91 4.58
C LEU A 296 10.69 -8.64 3.88
N LEU A 297 9.45 -8.19 4.06
CA LEU A 297 8.29 -8.77 3.37
C LEU A 297 8.40 -8.59 1.84
N ALA A 298 8.80 -7.41 1.38
CA ALA A 298 9.01 -7.14 -0.04
C ALA A 298 10.12 -8.02 -0.63
N LEU A 299 11.25 -8.16 0.07
CA LEU A 299 12.36 -9.03 -0.34
C LEU A 299 11.98 -10.51 -0.33
N LEU A 300 11.25 -10.97 0.69
CA LEU A 300 10.75 -12.35 0.78
C LEU A 300 9.77 -12.64 -0.36
N LEU A 301 8.88 -11.71 -0.67
CA LEU A 301 7.93 -11.85 -1.77
C LEU A 301 8.64 -11.83 -3.13
N ALA A 302 9.59 -10.91 -3.34
CA ALA A 302 10.39 -10.84 -4.56
C ALA A 302 11.30 -12.06 -4.73
N ARG A 303 11.75 -12.69 -3.65
CA ARG A 303 12.47 -13.97 -3.73
C ARG A 303 11.53 -15.13 -4.01
N SER A 304 10.33 -15.16 -3.46
CA SER A 304 9.37 -16.22 -3.74
C SER A 304 8.83 -16.14 -5.17
N SER A 305 8.80 -14.95 -5.78
CA SER A 305 8.27 -14.77 -7.13
C SER A 305 8.97 -15.61 -8.19
N SER A 306 10.27 -15.92 -8.04
CA SER A 306 10.97 -16.81 -8.99
C SER A 306 10.39 -18.24 -9.04
N LEU A 307 9.61 -18.65 -8.03
CA LEU A 307 9.01 -19.97 -7.94
C LEU A 307 7.65 -20.09 -8.63
N TRP A 308 6.93 -18.97 -8.80
CA TRP A 308 5.53 -19.01 -9.24
C TRP A 308 5.14 -17.91 -10.23
N VAL A 309 6.00 -16.92 -10.47
CA VAL A 309 5.78 -15.87 -11.47
C VAL A 309 6.38 -16.27 -12.80
N TYR A 310 5.53 -16.38 -13.80
CA TYR A 310 5.89 -16.66 -15.18
C TYR A 310 6.00 -15.37 -15.98
N TYR A 311 7.20 -15.07 -16.47
CA TYR A 311 7.42 -13.99 -17.42
C TYR A 311 7.44 -14.57 -18.84
N GLU A 312 6.55 -14.12 -19.72
CA GLU A 312 6.48 -14.57 -21.12
C GLU A 312 7.74 -14.25 -21.93
N ALA A 313 8.58 -13.32 -21.46
CA ALA A 313 9.80 -12.93 -22.13
C ALA A 313 11.03 -13.53 -21.44
N GLY A 314 11.66 -14.49 -22.12
CA GLY A 314 13.04 -14.85 -21.89
C GLY A 314 13.95 -13.67 -22.19
N GLU A 315 14.30 -12.90 -21.18
CA GLU A 315 15.55 -12.16 -21.10
C GLU A 315 16.01 -12.24 -19.64
N ARG A 316 16.86 -13.24 -19.38
CA ARG A 316 17.73 -13.22 -18.21
C ARG A 316 18.63 -12.00 -18.37
N ALA A 317 18.46 -11.01 -17.49
CA ALA A 317 19.50 -10.03 -17.21
C ALA A 317 20.63 -10.71 -16.42
#